data_AF-A0A948E5P0-F1
#
_entry.id   AF-A0A948E5P0-F1
#
_cell.length_a   1.000
_cell.length_b   1.000
_cell.length_c   1.000
_cell.angle_alpha   90.00
_cell.angle_beta   90.00
_cell.angle_gamma   90.00
#
_symmetry.space_group_name_H-M   'P 1'
#
loop_
_entity.id
_entity.type
_entity.pdbx_description
1 polymer ?
#
loop_
_entity_poly.entity_id
_entity_poly.type
_entity_poly.pdbx_seq_one_letter_code
_entity_poly.pdbx_strand_id
1 'polypeptide(L)'
;MKTNLFRKTIRAASWREWMGQWAELLQSGMSVLDALVLSSELQCSNRQGKLLHEKLQRTAVFIQAGQNLQTAFRASCGTLPMPLEVALLCAQANGDLGTALQEQLQRWHTTSTATQTLARSLIYPGVVLTMAICCWVFLHHVSSPHVGHTQSTFGMAELLLVSGGIAFFLLLFIRLSRKQKTGLHTRFLLPNKAWLASNFYHVIACELNAGIDLMHCLRYRAMPLGRLPGRLNPNHGMQNTLNLLVAHIQKNLKQGMSLVQAMQHAQAPQFLIRQCQLAEQTGNLAHCFLLASKVYEMHARTAQQRLQNILPPLALSISALALAMAYQFTLAPLYSNLTGLS
;
A
#
# COMPACT_ATOMS: atom_id res chain seq x y z
N MET A 1 -12.82 -23.08 30.92
CA MET A 1 -13.19 -22.72 29.54
C MET A 1 -12.19 -21.71 28.97
N LYS A 2 -11.12 -22.17 28.31
CA LYS A 2 -10.19 -21.32 27.55
C LYS A 2 -10.62 -21.36 26.09
N THR A 3 -11.43 -20.41 25.65
CA THR A 3 -11.87 -20.31 24.25
C THR A 3 -10.71 -19.81 23.40
N ASN A 4 -10.33 -20.61 22.42
CA ASN A 4 -9.26 -20.36 21.47
C ASN A 4 -9.42 -19.00 20.77
N LEU A 5 -8.64 -18.02 21.22
CA LEU A 5 -8.54 -16.64 20.73
C LEU A 5 -7.79 -16.50 19.37
N PHE A 6 -7.75 -17.57 18.56
CA PHE A 6 -7.31 -17.47 17.16
C PHE A 6 -8.55 -17.44 16.27
N ARG A 7 -9.17 -16.27 16.15
CA ARG A 7 -10.16 -16.01 15.10
C ARG A 7 -9.44 -16.28 13.77
N LYS A 8 -9.68 -17.43 13.12
CA LYS A 8 -9.08 -17.77 11.83
C LYS A 8 -9.49 -16.69 10.82
N THR A 9 -8.58 -15.77 10.55
CA THR A 9 -8.79 -14.67 9.60
C THR A 9 -8.64 -15.20 8.19
N ILE A 10 -9.66 -15.00 7.36
CA ILE A 10 -9.65 -15.36 5.94
C ILE A 10 -8.67 -14.42 5.22
N ARG A 11 -7.86 -14.95 4.30
CA ARG A 11 -6.91 -14.10 3.54
C ARG A 11 -7.66 -13.14 2.62
N ALA A 12 -7.05 -11.98 2.39
CA ALA A 12 -7.51 -10.98 1.44
C ALA A 12 -7.74 -11.54 0.02
N ALA A 13 -6.90 -12.48 -0.43
CA ALA A 13 -7.02 -13.07 -1.76
C ALA A 13 -8.34 -13.83 -1.96
N SER A 14 -8.71 -14.70 -1.01
CA SER A 14 -9.96 -15.48 -1.07
C SER A 14 -11.19 -14.59 -1.04
N TRP A 15 -11.18 -13.52 -0.25
CA TRP A 15 -12.25 -12.53 -0.24
C TRP A 15 -12.45 -11.85 -1.59
N ARG A 16 -11.35 -11.46 -2.23
CA ARG A 16 -11.39 -10.79 -3.54
C ARG A 16 -11.87 -11.72 -4.64
N GLU A 17 -11.40 -12.97 -4.65
CA GLU A 17 -11.85 -13.99 -5.60
C GLU A 17 -13.35 -14.26 -5.48
N TRP A 18 -13.83 -14.50 -4.25
CA TRP A 18 -15.26 -14.67 -3.98
C TRP A 18 -16.08 -13.44 -4.38
N MET A 19 -15.63 -12.24 -3.97
CA MET A 19 -16.32 -10.98 -4.27
C MET A 19 -16.47 -10.77 -5.78
N GLY A 20 -15.48 -11.20 -6.58
CA GLY A 20 -15.56 -11.16 -8.04
C GLY A 20 -16.64 -12.06 -8.59
N GLN A 21 -16.68 -13.32 -8.16
CA GLN A 21 -17.71 -14.27 -8.56
C GLN A 21 -19.10 -13.77 -8.17
N TRP A 22 -19.27 -13.24 -6.96
CA TRP A 22 -20.54 -12.71 -6.50
C TRP A 22 -20.98 -11.47 -7.30
N ALA A 23 -20.07 -10.55 -7.59
CA ALA A 23 -20.36 -9.36 -8.40
C ALA A 23 -20.78 -9.72 -9.84
N GLU A 24 -20.20 -10.75 -10.42
CA GLU A 24 -20.52 -11.22 -11.78
C GLU A 24 -21.92 -11.85 -11.86
N LEU A 25 -22.27 -12.70 -10.88
CA LEU A 25 -23.62 -13.28 -10.75
C LEU A 25 -24.70 -12.21 -10.52
N LEU A 26 -24.39 -11.20 -9.71
CA LEU A 26 -25.30 -10.07 -9.51
C LEU A 26 -25.50 -9.26 -10.80
N GLN A 27 -24.44 -9.03 -11.57
CA GLN A 27 -24.52 -8.35 -12.86
C GLN A 27 -25.31 -9.14 -13.91
N SER A 28 -25.34 -10.49 -13.82
CA SER A 28 -26.20 -11.31 -14.67
C SER A 28 -27.68 -11.26 -14.27
N GLY A 29 -28.07 -10.42 -13.30
CA GLY A 29 -29.44 -10.24 -12.86
C GLY A 29 -29.93 -11.26 -11.83
N MET A 30 -29.04 -12.06 -11.25
CA MET A 30 -29.43 -12.98 -10.17
C MET A 30 -29.79 -12.21 -8.89
N SER A 31 -30.72 -12.77 -8.11
CA SER A 31 -31.06 -12.20 -6.80
C SER A 31 -29.85 -12.23 -5.85
N VAL A 32 -29.80 -11.29 -4.91
CA VAL A 32 -28.68 -11.16 -3.95
C VAL A 32 -28.45 -12.44 -3.17
N LEU A 33 -29.54 -13.10 -2.77
CA LEU A 33 -29.50 -14.34 -2.00
C LEU A 33 -29.01 -15.51 -2.84
N ASP A 34 -29.57 -15.69 -4.04
CA ASP A 34 -29.21 -16.82 -4.92
C ASP A 34 -27.76 -16.70 -5.40
N ALA A 35 -27.33 -15.49 -5.77
CA ALA A 35 -25.94 -15.20 -6.12
C ALA A 35 -24.98 -15.48 -4.96
N LEU A 36 -25.40 -15.19 -3.71
CA LEU A 36 -24.59 -15.45 -2.53
C LEU A 36 -24.46 -16.94 -2.23
N VAL A 37 -25.55 -17.71 -2.33
CA VAL A 37 -25.54 -19.16 -2.14
C VAL A 37 -24.66 -19.82 -3.20
N LEU A 38 -24.88 -19.52 -4.48
CA LEU A 38 -24.12 -20.09 -5.60
C LEU A 38 -22.63 -19.74 -5.51
N SER A 39 -22.29 -18.45 -5.29
CA SER A 39 -20.88 -18.05 -5.13
C SER A 39 -20.23 -18.68 -3.90
N SER A 40 -20.99 -19.01 -2.85
CA SER A 40 -20.46 -19.72 -1.69
C SER A 40 -20.13 -21.18 -2.02
N GLU A 41 -20.92 -21.86 -2.84
CA GLU A 41 -20.69 -23.27 -3.23
C GLU A 41 -19.41 -23.42 -4.05
N LEU A 42 -19.11 -22.44 -4.91
CA LEU A 42 -17.88 -22.38 -5.70
C LEU A 42 -16.60 -22.31 -4.84
N GLN A 43 -16.69 -21.93 -3.56
CA GLN A 43 -15.54 -21.76 -2.66
C GLN A 43 -15.04 -23.07 -2.01
N CYS A 44 -15.58 -24.25 -2.34
CA CYS A 44 -15.32 -25.49 -1.59
C CYS A 44 -13.90 -26.11 -1.78
N SER A 45 -13.12 -25.66 -2.76
CA SER A 45 -11.83 -26.29 -3.11
C SER A 45 -10.74 -26.10 -2.04
N ASN A 46 -10.63 -24.90 -1.46
CA ASN A 46 -9.51 -24.55 -0.57
C ASN A 46 -9.93 -24.53 0.91
N ARG A 47 -9.01 -24.81 1.85
CA ARG A 47 -9.30 -24.80 3.31
C ARG A 47 -9.87 -23.46 3.79
N GLN A 48 -9.40 -22.35 3.20
CA GLN A 48 -9.92 -21.01 3.50
C GLN A 48 -11.28 -20.74 2.85
N GLY A 49 -11.50 -21.30 1.65
CA GLY A 49 -12.78 -21.23 0.95
C GLY A 49 -13.87 -22.01 1.68
N LYS A 50 -13.57 -23.18 2.25
CA LYS A 50 -14.50 -23.92 3.12
C LYS A 50 -14.94 -23.11 4.35
N LEU A 51 -14.01 -22.40 5.00
CA LEU A 51 -14.34 -21.50 6.11
C LEU A 51 -15.19 -20.31 5.66
N LEU A 52 -14.93 -19.78 4.47
CA LEU A 52 -15.71 -18.69 3.90
C LEU A 52 -17.12 -19.16 3.53
N HIS A 53 -17.25 -20.32 2.88
CA HIS A 53 -18.51 -20.98 2.55
C HIS A 53 -19.41 -21.13 3.78
N GLU A 54 -18.89 -21.70 4.88
CA GLU A 54 -19.65 -21.86 6.13
C GLU A 54 -20.19 -20.52 6.67
N LYS A 55 -19.37 -19.46 6.61
CA LYS A 55 -19.79 -18.13 7.06
C LYS A 55 -20.80 -17.48 6.10
N LEU A 56 -20.65 -17.69 4.80
CA LEU A 56 -21.58 -17.17 3.79
C LEU A 56 -22.93 -17.86 3.88
N GLN A 57 -22.98 -19.19 4.07
CA GLN A 57 -24.24 -19.91 4.31
C GLN A 57 -24.98 -19.37 5.55
N ARG A 58 -24.28 -19.13 6.66
CA ARG A 58 -24.88 -18.46 7.83
C ARG A 58 -25.40 -17.07 7.51
N THR A 59 -24.68 -16.33 6.66
CA THR A 59 -25.11 -15.01 6.19
C THR A 59 -26.37 -15.10 5.34
N ALA A 60 -26.49 -16.11 4.48
CA ALA A 60 -27.69 -16.38 3.69
C ALA A 60 -28.92 -16.61 4.59
N VAL A 61 -28.77 -17.39 5.67
CA VAL A 61 -29.84 -17.62 6.65
C VAL A 61 -30.30 -16.31 7.31
N PHE A 62 -29.36 -15.43 7.69
CA PHE A 62 -29.71 -14.12 8.27
C PHE A 62 -30.41 -13.19 7.28
N ILE A 63 -29.99 -13.21 6.01
CA ILE A 63 -30.65 -12.42 4.95
C ILE A 63 -32.06 -12.97 4.69
N GLN A 64 -32.24 -14.30 4.63
CA GLN A 64 -33.56 -14.93 4.52
C GLN A 64 -34.47 -14.57 5.69
N ALA A 65 -33.92 -14.40 6.88
CA ALA A 65 -34.64 -13.94 8.07
C ALA A 65 -35.00 -12.43 8.03
N GLY A 66 -34.68 -11.72 6.94
CA GLY A 66 -35.01 -10.30 6.75
C GLY A 66 -34.02 -9.32 7.38
N GLN A 67 -32.85 -9.77 7.83
CA GLN A 67 -31.83 -8.85 8.35
C GLN A 67 -31.20 -8.03 7.22
N ASN A 68 -30.78 -6.79 7.56
CA ASN A 68 -29.99 -5.97 6.65
C ASN A 68 -28.68 -6.69 6.29
N LEU A 69 -28.36 -6.69 4.99
CA LEU A 69 -27.16 -7.26 4.40
C LEU A 69 -25.89 -6.94 5.20
N GLN A 70 -25.65 -5.68 5.56
CA GLN A 70 -24.48 -5.29 6.34
C GLN A 70 -24.41 -5.97 7.71
N THR A 71 -25.54 -6.00 8.41
CA THR A 71 -25.64 -6.59 9.76
C THR A 71 -25.48 -8.11 9.71
N ALA A 72 -26.07 -8.76 8.72
CA ALA A 72 -25.94 -10.19 8.47
C ALA A 72 -24.47 -10.59 8.24
N PHE A 73 -23.76 -9.83 7.38
CA PHE A 73 -22.33 -10.07 7.11
C PHE A 73 -21.46 -9.85 8.35
N ARG A 74 -21.73 -8.81 9.16
CA ARG A 74 -20.99 -8.57 10.41
C ARG A 74 -21.26 -9.67 11.46
N ALA A 75 -22.49 -10.17 11.55
CA ALA A 75 -22.85 -11.24 12.49
C ALA A 75 -22.11 -12.54 12.17
N SER A 76 -22.07 -12.95 10.90
CA SER A 76 -21.44 -14.21 10.48
C SER A 76 -19.91 -14.13 10.37
N CYS A 77 -19.40 -13.07 9.73
CA CYS A 77 -17.98 -12.97 9.38
C CYS A 77 -17.15 -12.24 10.43
N GLY A 78 -17.77 -11.35 11.20
CA GLY A 78 -17.12 -10.53 12.21
C GLY A 78 -16.38 -9.34 11.62
N THR A 79 -15.12 -9.55 11.24
CA THR A 79 -14.28 -8.54 10.59
C THR A 79 -14.40 -8.68 9.08
N LEU A 80 -14.98 -7.68 8.42
CA LEU A 80 -15.12 -7.62 6.98
C LEU A 80 -13.92 -6.89 6.35
N PRO A 81 -13.48 -7.29 5.14
CA PRO A 81 -12.58 -6.46 4.35
C PRO A 81 -13.24 -5.11 4.04
N MET A 82 -12.47 -4.04 4.14
CA MET A 82 -12.96 -2.69 3.90
C MET A 82 -13.66 -2.52 2.52
N PRO A 83 -13.14 -3.04 1.38
CA PRO A 83 -13.83 -2.90 0.10
C PRO A 83 -15.24 -3.53 0.08
N LEU A 84 -15.44 -4.65 0.79
CA LEU A 84 -16.74 -5.30 0.90
C LEU A 84 -17.70 -4.45 1.73
N GLU A 85 -17.24 -3.98 2.88
CA GLU A 85 -18.05 -3.16 3.79
C GLU A 85 -18.57 -1.89 3.11
N VAL A 86 -17.71 -1.23 2.32
CA VAL A 86 -18.08 -0.06 1.52
C VAL A 86 -19.12 -0.41 0.48
N ALA A 87 -18.89 -1.47 -0.31
CA ALA A 87 -19.81 -1.88 -1.35
C ALA A 87 -21.20 -2.18 -0.77
N LEU A 88 -21.27 -2.89 0.36
CA LEU A 88 -22.52 -3.17 1.06
C LEU A 88 -23.22 -1.89 1.55
N LEU A 89 -22.46 -0.89 2.01
CA LEU A 89 -23.01 0.40 2.46
C LEU A 89 -23.59 1.21 1.31
N CYS A 90 -22.83 1.37 0.23
CA CYS A 90 -23.26 2.08 -0.96
C CYS A 90 -24.46 1.37 -1.61
N ALA A 91 -24.44 0.05 -1.69
CA ALA A 91 -25.51 -0.75 -2.25
C ALA A 91 -26.81 -0.67 -1.43
N GLN A 92 -26.71 -0.62 -0.11
CA GLN A 92 -27.90 -0.49 0.74
C GLN A 92 -28.59 0.87 0.53
N ALA A 93 -27.81 1.94 0.30
CA ALA A 93 -28.35 3.27 0.07
C ALA A 93 -28.86 3.47 -1.37
N ASN A 94 -28.13 2.96 -2.37
CA ASN A 94 -28.41 3.22 -3.79
C ASN A 94 -29.13 2.06 -4.52
N GLY A 95 -29.32 0.91 -3.86
CA GLY A 95 -30.01 -0.26 -4.41
C GLY A 95 -29.20 -1.12 -5.41
N ASP A 96 -28.05 -0.63 -5.88
CA ASP A 96 -27.22 -1.35 -6.86
C ASP A 96 -25.96 -1.95 -6.21
N LEU A 97 -26.05 -3.23 -5.87
CA LEU A 97 -24.96 -3.97 -5.25
C LEU A 97 -23.92 -4.47 -6.26
N GLY A 98 -24.35 -4.83 -7.47
CA GLY A 98 -23.47 -5.40 -8.49
C GLY A 98 -22.39 -4.39 -8.90
N THR A 99 -22.80 -3.16 -9.23
CA THR A 99 -21.86 -2.12 -9.65
C THR A 99 -20.98 -1.64 -8.48
N ALA A 100 -21.54 -1.51 -7.27
CA ALA A 100 -20.77 -1.13 -6.08
C ALA A 100 -19.66 -2.15 -5.76
N LEU A 101 -19.95 -3.45 -5.86
CA LEU A 101 -18.94 -4.49 -5.68
C LEU A 101 -17.88 -4.47 -6.78
N GLN A 102 -18.29 -4.28 -8.03
CA GLN A 102 -17.37 -4.24 -9.16
C GLN A 102 -16.43 -3.03 -9.09
N GLU A 103 -16.93 -1.85 -8.71
CA GLU A 103 -16.11 -0.65 -8.50
C GLU A 103 -15.07 -0.89 -7.39
N GLN A 104 -15.49 -1.42 -6.24
CA GLN A 104 -14.59 -1.72 -5.13
C GLN A 104 -13.59 -2.84 -5.47
N LEU A 105 -14.00 -3.83 -6.26
CA LEU A 105 -13.12 -4.89 -6.73
C LEU A 105 -12.08 -4.37 -7.71
N GLN A 106 -12.46 -3.54 -8.68
CA GLN A 106 -11.54 -2.89 -9.60
C GLN A 106 -10.51 -2.05 -8.83
N ARG A 107 -10.96 -1.31 -7.81
CA ARG A 107 -10.09 -0.54 -6.92
C ARG A 107 -9.12 -1.42 -6.12
N TRP A 108 -9.60 -2.57 -5.63
CA TRP A 108 -8.75 -3.54 -4.94
C TRP A 108 -7.72 -4.17 -5.89
N HIS A 109 -8.11 -4.44 -7.13
CA HIS A 109 -7.19 -4.91 -8.16
C HIS A 109 -6.10 -3.88 -8.45
N THR A 110 -6.43 -2.61 -8.73
CA THR A 110 -5.43 -1.58 -9.05
C THR A 110 -4.44 -1.35 -7.90
N THR A 111 -4.90 -1.33 -6.67
CA THR A 111 -4.04 -1.17 -5.49
C THR A 111 -3.14 -2.39 -5.26
N SER A 112 -3.68 -3.61 -5.41
CA SER A 112 -2.90 -4.83 -5.25
C SER A 112 -1.85 -5.01 -6.36
N THR A 113 -2.19 -4.74 -7.62
CA THR A 113 -1.24 -4.82 -8.74
C THR A 113 -0.16 -3.75 -8.62
N ALA A 114 -0.49 -2.55 -8.14
CA ALA A 114 0.51 -1.50 -7.86
C ALA A 114 1.56 -1.98 -6.85
N THR A 115 1.14 -2.63 -5.76
CA THR A 115 2.09 -3.17 -4.77
C THR A 115 2.92 -4.34 -5.32
N GLN A 116 2.29 -5.23 -6.10
CA GLN A 116 2.97 -6.38 -6.69
C GLN A 116 3.98 -5.97 -7.76
N THR A 117 3.64 -4.98 -8.60
CA THR A 117 4.55 -4.47 -9.63
C THR A 117 5.76 -3.77 -9.02
N LEU A 118 5.58 -3.03 -7.92
CA LEU A 118 6.70 -2.53 -7.11
C LEU A 118 7.56 -3.67 -6.55
N ALA A 119 6.94 -4.69 -5.95
CA ALA A 119 7.67 -5.84 -5.41
C ALA A 119 8.45 -6.61 -6.50
N ARG A 120 7.85 -6.81 -7.68
CA ARG A 120 8.50 -7.49 -8.82
C ARG A 120 9.66 -6.67 -9.37
N SER A 121 9.52 -5.35 -9.46
CA SER A 121 10.62 -4.46 -9.90
C SER A 121 11.83 -4.47 -8.97
N LEU A 122 11.67 -4.90 -7.71
CA LEU A 122 12.77 -5.05 -6.74
C LEU A 122 13.55 -6.36 -6.90
N ILE A 123 13.02 -7.34 -7.63
CA ILE A 123 13.69 -8.64 -7.82
C ILE A 123 14.99 -8.46 -8.59
N TYR A 124 14.96 -7.70 -9.69
CA TYR A 124 16.15 -7.48 -10.53
C TYR A 124 17.31 -6.79 -9.76
N PRO A 125 17.11 -5.62 -9.12
CA PRO A 125 18.12 -5.03 -8.24
C PRO A 125 18.61 -5.99 -7.16
N GLY A 126 17.70 -6.75 -6.54
CA GLY A 126 18.05 -7.72 -5.52
C GLY A 126 19.02 -8.80 -6.03
N VAL A 127 18.70 -9.43 -7.16
CA VAL A 127 19.52 -10.49 -7.76
C VAL A 127 20.91 -9.97 -8.18
N VAL A 128 20.98 -8.78 -8.80
CA VAL A 128 22.26 -8.19 -9.21
C VAL A 128 23.12 -7.85 -8.00
N LEU A 129 22.53 -7.28 -6.96
CA LEU A 129 23.24 -6.92 -5.73
C LEU A 129 23.71 -8.18 -4.99
N THR A 130 22.89 -9.24 -4.91
CA THR A 130 23.32 -10.52 -4.33
C THR A 130 24.44 -11.17 -5.14
N MET A 131 24.38 -11.10 -6.48
CA MET A 131 25.44 -11.62 -7.35
C MET A 131 26.75 -10.85 -7.14
N ALA A 132 26.70 -9.52 -7.05
CA ALA A 132 27.87 -8.68 -6.78
C ALA A 132 28.49 -9.00 -5.41
N ILE A 133 27.68 -9.20 -4.37
CA ILE A 133 28.15 -9.61 -3.04
C ILE A 133 28.78 -11.01 -3.11
N CYS A 134 28.14 -11.98 -3.77
CA CYS A 134 28.72 -13.32 -3.93
C CYS A 134 30.08 -13.27 -4.64
N CYS A 135 30.19 -12.47 -5.71
CA CYS A 135 31.45 -12.28 -6.43
C CYS A 135 32.52 -11.67 -5.53
N TRP A 136 32.18 -10.64 -4.74
CA TRP A 136 33.08 -10.03 -3.77
C TRP A 136 33.57 -11.04 -2.71
N VAL A 137 32.67 -11.83 -2.12
CA VAL A 137 33.03 -12.87 -1.12
C VAL A 137 33.91 -13.96 -1.73
N PHE A 138 33.60 -14.41 -2.95
CA PHE A 138 34.38 -15.42 -3.65
C PHE A 138 35.81 -14.95 -3.94
N LEU A 139 35.95 -13.74 -4.48
CA LEU A 139 37.25 -13.13 -4.76
C LEU A 139 38.10 -13.00 -3.49
N HIS A 140 37.48 -12.61 -2.37
CA HIS A 140 38.14 -12.54 -1.08
C HIS A 140 38.60 -13.92 -0.57
N HIS A 141 37.80 -14.97 -0.75
CA HIS A 141 38.16 -16.31 -0.30
C HIS A 141 39.30 -16.91 -1.15
N VAL A 142 39.36 -16.61 -2.44
CA VAL A 142 40.43 -17.09 -3.35
C VAL A 142 41.74 -16.33 -3.14
N SER A 143 41.70 -15.05 -2.76
CA SER A 143 42.92 -14.28 -2.45
C SER A 143 43.54 -14.69 -1.11
N SER A 144 42.73 -15.08 -0.12
CA SER A 144 43.19 -15.43 1.24
C SER A 144 44.28 -16.53 1.34
N PRO A 145 44.24 -17.67 0.61
CA PRO A 145 45.25 -18.73 0.79
C PRO A 145 46.64 -18.36 0.27
N HIS A 146 46.80 -17.30 -0.53
CA HIS A 146 48.11 -16.82 -1.01
C HIS A 146 48.77 -15.82 -0.04
N VAL A 147 48.09 -15.44 1.04
CA VAL A 147 48.63 -14.59 2.12
C VAL A 147 49.30 -15.50 3.18
N GLY A 148 50.25 -16.31 2.74
CA GLY A 148 51.17 -16.99 3.64
C GLY A 148 52.19 -15.97 4.14
N HIS A 149 52.06 -15.56 5.41
CA HIS A 149 53.04 -14.80 6.21
C HIS A 149 52.96 -13.27 6.31
N THR A 150 52.02 -12.57 5.66
CA THR A 150 51.66 -11.19 6.07
C THR A 150 50.35 -11.18 6.85
N GLN A 151 50.37 -11.87 8.00
CA GLN A 151 49.46 -11.58 9.11
C GLN A 151 49.80 -10.21 9.68
N SER A 152 49.36 -9.15 9.01
CA SER A 152 49.08 -7.89 9.70
C SER A 152 47.59 -7.68 9.56
N THR A 153 46.88 -8.20 10.56
CA THR A 153 45.65 -7.66 11.13
C THR A 153 44.77 -6.97 10.11
N PHE A 154 43.67 -7.62 9.69
CA PHE A 154 42.52 -6.89 9.13
C PHE A 154 42.23 -5.72 10.07
N GLY A 155 42.68 -4.53 9.68
CA GLY A 155 42.60 -3.36 10.52
C GLY A 155 41.12 -3.04 10.68
N MET A 156 40.67 -2.75 11.89
CA MET A 156 39.35 -2.16 12.12
C MET A 156 39.10 -0.96 11.18
N ALA A 157 40.16 -0.28 10.73
CA ALA A 157 40.15 0.77 9.72
C ALA A 157 39.62 0.34 8.33
N GLU A 158 39.99 -0.84 7.82
CA GLU A 158 39.51 -1.30 6.50
C GLU A 158 38.05 -1.74 6.57
N LEU A 159 37.64 -2.38 7.67
CA LEU A 159 36.25 -2.76 7.93
C LEU A 159 35.36 -1.52 8.16
N LEU A 160 35.90 -0.46 8.76
CA LEU A 160 35.28 0.86 8.88
C LEU A 160 35.24 1.63 7.55
N LEU A 161 36.22 1.47 6.66
CA LEU A 161 36.22 2.08 5.32
C LEU A 161 35.20 1.40 4.38
N VAL A 162 35.05 0.08 4.44
CA VAL A 162 34.05 -0.66 3.66
C VAL A 162 32.64 -0.30 4.16
N SER A 163 32.39 -0.42 5.46
CA SER A 163 31.09 -0.04 6.05
C SER A 163 30.81 1.47 5.91
N GLY A 164 31.84 2.30 6.02
CA GLY A 164 31.79 3.75 5.84
C GLY A 164 31.55 4.16 4.39
N GLY A 165 32.12 3.46 3.40
CA GLY A 165 31.89 3.68 1.97
C GLY A 165 30.45 3.33 1.57
N ILE A 166 29.93 2.20 2.07
CA ILE A 166 28.53 1.79 1.89
C ILE A 166 27.60 2.80 2.58
N ALA A 167 27.92 3.25 3.80
CA ALA A 167 27.15 4.25 4.54
C ALA A 167 27.20 5.64 3.89
N PHE A 168 28.35 6.04 3.35
CA PHE A 168 28.54 7.30 2.61
C PHE A 168 27.74 7.28 1.31
N PHE A 169 27.74 6.17 0.57
CA PHE A 169 26.90 6.03 -0.62
C PHE A 169 25.41 5.97 -0.28
N LEU A 170 25.00 5.32 0.81
CA LEU A 170 23.63 5.39 1.34
C LEU A 170 23.23 6.82 1.74
N LEU A 171 24.13 7.59 2.36
CA LEU A 171 23.90 8.98 2.74
C LEU A 171 23.90 9.92 1.54
N LEU A 172 24.82 9.72 0.59
CA LEU A 172 24.88 10.41 -0.69
C LEU A 172 23.63 10.12 -1.51
N PHE A 173 23.11 8.88 -1.47
CA PHE A 173 21.84 8.49 -2.06
C PHE A 173 20.65 9.18 -1.40
N ILE A 174 20.60 9.24 -0.07
CA ILE A 174 19.58 10.02 0.66
C ILE A 174 19.69 11.50 0.29
N ARG A 175 20.91 12.02 0.10
CA ARG A 175 21.18 13.43 -0.29
C ARG A 175 20.82 13.71 -1.75
N LEU A 176 21.14 12.84 -2.72
CA LEU A 176 20.79 12.99 -4.14
C LEU A 176 19.30 12.78 -4.37
N SER A 177 18.69 11.80 -3.72
CA SER A 177 17.23 11.63 -3.70
C SER A 177 16.53 12.83 -3.05
N ARG A 178 17.22 13.59 -2.18
CA ARG A 178 16.77 14.87 -1.63
C ARG A 178 17.08 16.09 -2.52
N LYS A 179 18.08 16.01 -3.42
CA LYS A 179 18.56 17.14 -4.25
C LYS A 179 17.80 17.30 -5.56
N GLN A 180 16.98 16.32 -5.96
CA GLN A 180 15.95 16.49 -6.99
C GLN A 180 14.75 17.28 -6.44
N LYS A 181 15.05 18.47 -5.90
CA LYS A 181 14.13 19.48 -5.36
C LYS A 181 14.26 20.75 -6.20
N THR A 182 13.69 20.74 -7.40
CA THR A 182 13.37 21.97 -8.13
C THR A 182 12.05 21.75 -8.85
N GLY A 183 10.97 22.24 -8.24
CA GLY A 183 9.60 22.12 -8.76
C GLY A 183 8.57 22.06 -7.64
N LEU A 184 7.90 23.19 -7.42
CA LEU A 184 6.90 23.49 -6.40
C LEU A 184 5.84 22.39 -6.13
N HIS A 185 5.49 22.26 -4.84
CA HIS A 185 4.18 21.86 -4.30
C HIS A 185 3.72 20.40 -4.16
N THR A 186 4.49 19.38 -4.52
CA THR A 186 4.14 18.00 -4.14
C THR A 186 5.21 17.40 -3.24
N ARG A 187 4.98 17.48 -1.92
CA ARG A 187 5.78 16.73 -0.93
C ARG A 187 5.89 15.29 -1.45
N PHE A 188 7.13 14.82 -1.60
CA PHE A 188 7.46 13.44 -1.95
C PHE A 188 6.65 12.48 -1.08
N LEU A 189 5.52 12.02 -1.61
CA LEU A 189 4.74 10.97 -1.02
C LEU A 189 5.29 9.68 -1.60
N LEU A 190 5.85 8.84 -0.72
CA LEU A 190 6.07 7.44 -1.03
C LEU A 190 4.80 6.90 -1.71
N PRO A 191 4.91 6.03 -2.74
CA PRO A 191 3.75 5.59 -3.53
C PRO A 191 2.63 5.06 -2.62
N ASN A 192 3.01 4.38 -1.53
CA ASN A 192 2.08 3.86 -0.53
C ASN A 192 1.25 4.95 0.19
N LYS A 193 1.85 6.11 0.51
CA LYS A 193 1.15 7.23 1.14
C LYS A 193 0.15 7.90 0.18
N ALA A 194 0.52 8.02 -1.10
CA ALA A 194 -0.36 8.59 -2.12
C ALA A 194 -1.52 7.64 -2.46
N TRP A 195 -1.27 6.33 -2.58
CA TRP A 195 -2.31 5.31 -2.74
C TRP A 195 -3.32 5.31 -1.60
N LEU A 196 -2.85 5.49 -0.36
CA LEU A 196 -3.73 5.57 0.81
C LEU A 196 -4.65 6.78 0.76
N ALA A 197 -4.12 7.98 0.47
CA ALA A 197 -4.94 9.19 0.31
C ALA A 197 -5.94 9.04 -0.84
N SER A 198 -5.50 8.47 -1.97
CA SER A 198 -6.36 8.19 -3.11
C SER A 198 -7.51 7.26 -2.76
N ASN A 199 -7.25 6.16 -2.05
CA ASN A 199 -8.30 5.27 -1.57
C ASN A 199 -9.25 5.99 -0.61
N PHE A 200 -8.72 6.72 0.37
CA PHE A 200 -9.53 7.47 1.32
C PHE A 200 -10.56 8.38 0.64
N TYR A 201 -10.14 9.20 -0.32
CA TYR A 201 -11.05 10.08 -1.07
C TYR A 201 -11.99 9.32 -1.99
N HIS A 202 -11.52 8.26 -2.65
CA HIS A 202 -12.37 7.43 -3.52
C HIS A 202 -13.54 6.86 -2.73
N VAL A 203 -13.27 6.34 -1.54
CA VAL A 203 -14.31 5.67 -0.77
C VAL A 203 -15.33 6.69 -0.25
N ILE A 204 -14.90 7.90 0.14
CA ILE A 204 -15.82 9.00 0.48
C ILE A 204 -16.67 9.38 -0.73
N ALA A 205 -16.09 9.41 -1.92
CA ALA A 205 -16.81 9.70 -3.15
C ALA A 205 -17.90 8.66 -3.43
N CYS A 206 -17.61 7.36 -3.28
CA CYS A 206 -18.60 6.29 -3.46
C CYS A 206 -19.75 6.40 -2.45
N GLU A 207 -19.46 6.72 -1.19
CA GLU A 207 -20.50 6.90 -0.17
C GLU A 207 -21.41 8.11 -0.49
N LEU A 208 -20.81 9.25 -0.85
CA LEU A 208 -21.56 10.44 -1.24
C LEU A 208 -22.38 10.20 -2.52
N ASN A 209 -21.83 9.48 -3.49
CA ASN A 209 -22.53 9.12 -4.72
C ASN A 209 -23.73 8.20 -4.47
N ALA A 210 -23.64 7.36 -3.42
CA ALA A 210 -24.73 6.52 -2.96
C ALA A 210 -25.78 7.28 -2.11
N GLY A 211 -25.62 8.59 -1.91
CA GLY A 211 -26.56 9.43 -1.16
C GLY A 211 -26.33 9.46 0.35
N ILE A 212 -25.17 9.00 0.83
CA ILE A 212 -24.83 9.02 2.26
C ILE A 212 -24.33 10.42 2.63
N ASP A 213 -24.79 10.92 3.79
CA ASP A 213 -24.39 12.24 4.29
C ASP A 213 -22.88 12.34 4.59
N LEU A 214 -22.27 13.48 4.25
CA LEU A 214 -20.85 13.76 4.44
C LEU A 214 -20.41 13.57 5.89
N MET A 215 -21.23 13.97 6.87
CA MET A 215 -20.89 13.77 8.28
C MET A 215 -20.82 12.29 8.66
N HIS A 216 -21.63 11.44 8.04
CA HIS A 216 -21.55 9.99 8.21
C HIS A 216 -20.24 9.45 7.62
N CYS A 217 -19.93 9.82 6.37
CA CYS A 217 -18.71 9.41 5.67
C CYS A 217 -17.44 9.75 6.47
N LEU A 218 -17.39 10.98 7.02
CA LEU A 218 -16.28 11.43 7.83
C LEU A 218 -16.20 10.70 9.18
N ARG A 219 -17.33 10.37 9.81
CA ARG A 219 -17.36 9.75 11.15
C ARG A 219 -16.97 8.29 11.13
N TYR A 220 -17.51 7.55 10.17
CA TYR A 220 -17.32 6.11 10.11
C TYR A 220 -15.93 5.71 9.58
N ARG A 221 -15.22 6.65 8.94
CA ARG A 221 -13.96 6.38 8.24
C ARG A 221 -12.70 6.96 8.88
N ALA A 222 -12.71 7.18 10.19
CA ALA A 222 -11.45 7.37 10.92
C ALA A 222 -10.62 6.08 10.78
N MET A 223 -9.51 6.15 10.03
CA MET A 223 -8.68 4.99 9.76
C MET A 223 -8.07 4.52 11.08
N PRO A 224 -8.26 3.25 11.49
CA PRO A 224 -7.66 2.76 12.72
C PRO A 224 -6.14 2.88 12.62
N LEU A 225 -5.51 3.55 13.59
CA LEU A 225 -4.06 3.53 13.73
C LEU A 225 -3.67 2.07 13.93
N GLY A 226 -2.96 1.48 12.96
CA GLY A 226 -2.61 0.06 13.00
C GLY A 226 -1.89 -0.31 14.30
N ARG A 227 -2.12 -1.54 14.80
CA ARG A 227 -1.47 -2.07 16.03
C ARG A 227 0.07 -2.14 15.96
N LEU A 228 0.65 -1.97 14.77
CA LEU A 228 2.09 -1.95 14.57
C LEU A 228 2.67 -0.63 15.12
N PRO A 229 3.78 -0.66 15.85
CA PRO A 229 4.43 0.55 16.33
C PRO A 229 4.72 1.48 15.15
N GLY A 230 4.36 2.76 15.27
CA GLY A 230 4.36 3.75 14.17
C GLY A 230 5.69 3.92 13.44
N ARG A 231 6.78 3.35 13.97
CA ARG A 231 8.13 3.30 13.36
C ARG A 231 8.26 2.28 12.22
N LEU A 232 7.43 1.24 12.21
CA LEU A 232 7.45 0.16 11.21
C LEU A 232 6.34 0.29 10.15
N ASN A 233 5.32 1.12 10.37
CA ASN A 233 4.27 1.35 9.40
C ASN A 233 4.58 2.60 8.54
N PRO A 234 4.99 2.45 7.27
CA PRO A 234 5.35 3.59 6.40
C PRO A 234 4.16 4.55 6.17
N ASN A 235 2.95 4.09 6.45
CA ASN A 235 1.70 4.82 6.22
C ASN A 235 1.18 5.56 7.47
N HIS A 236 1.78 5.35 8.65
CA HIS A 236 1.30 5.93 9.91
C HIS A 236 1.20 7.46 9.87
N GLY A 237 2.22 8.12 9.30
CA GLY A 237 2.21 9.59 9.17
C GLY A 237 1.05 10.11 8.34
N MET A 238 0.73 9.45 7.22
CA MET A 238 -0.38 9.87 6.35
C MET A 238 -1.75 9.58 6.98
N GLN A 239 -1.89 8.41 7.63
CA GLN A 239 -3.11 8.05 8.35
C GLN A 239 -3.43 9.08 9.44
N ASN A 240 -2.42 9.48 10.22
CA ASN A 240 -2.60 10.51 11.25
C ASN A 240 -2.96 11.86 10.65
N THR A 241 -2.31 12.29 9.57
CA THR A 241 -2.67 13.56 8.93
C THR A 241 -4.10 13.56 8.39
N LEU A 242 -4.56 12.45 7.81
CA LEU A 242 -5.93 12.33 7.31
C LEU A 242 -6.94 12.26 8.46
N ASN A 243 -6.67 11.49 9.52
CA ASN A 243 -7.53 11.42 10.69
C ASN A 243 -7.66 12.78 11.39
N LEU A 244 -6.55 13.52 11.52
CA LEU A 244 -6.56 14.89 12.06
C LEU A 244 -7.35 15.82 11.15
N LEU A 245 -7.14 15.77 9.83
CA LEU A 245 -7.88 16.57 8.86
C LEU A 245 -9.39 16.30 8.97
N VAL A 246 -9.80 15.04 9.02
CA VAL A 246 -11.21 14.63 9.20
C VAL A 246 -11.77 15.17 10.51
N ALA A 247 -11.06 15.03 11.62
CA ALA A 247 -11.51 15.50 12.92
C ALA A 247 -11.69 17.04 12.95
N HIS A 248 -10.79 17.80 12.33
CA HIS A 248 -10.91 19.25 12.22
C HIS A 248 -12.10 19.65 11.33
N ILE A 249 -12.26 19.02 10.16
CA ILE A 249 -13.40 19.28 9.29
C ILE A 249 -14.72 19.00 10.02
N GLN A 250 -14.83 17.86 10.69
CA GLN A 250 -16.02 17.52 11.47
C GLN A 250 -16.32 18.51 12.57
N LYS A 251 -15.30 18.96 13.31
CA LYS A 251 -15.47 19.96 14.36
C LYS A 251 -16.00 21.27 13.79
N ASN A 252 -15.44 21.74 12.68
CA ASN A 252 -15.82 22.99 12.04
C ASN A 252 -17.21 22.91 11.40
N LEU A 253 -17.55 21.79 10.77
CA LEU A 253 -18.90 21.56 10.22
C LEU A 253 -19.96 21.55 11.32
N LYS A 254 -19.67 20.94 12.49
CA LYS A 254 -20.58 20.97 13.66
C LYS A 254 -20.77 22.36 14.24
N GLN A 255 -19.85 23.28 13.99
CA GLN A 255 -19.95 24.69 14.39
C GLN A 255 -20.75 25.53 13.36
N GLY A 256 -21.26 24.92 12.30
CA GLY A 256 -22.05 25.60 11.26
C GLY A 256 -21.21 26.29 10.19
N MET A 257 -19.89 26.05 10.13
CA MET A 257 -19.05 26.57 9.06
C MET A 257 -19.37 25.87 7.73
N SER A 258 -19.22 26.59 6.62
CA SER A 258 -19.29 26.02 5.27
C SER A 258 -18.18 24.98 5.06
N LEU A 259 -18.36 24.04 4.13
CA LEU A 259 -17.35 22.99 3.90
C LEU A 259 -16.02 23.58 3.43
N VAL A 260 -16.06 24.58 2.55
CA VAL A 260 -14.85 25.29 2.09
C VAL A 260 -14.12 25.93 3.26
N GLN A 261 -14.83 26.63 4.15
CA GLN A 261 -14.25 27.25 5.34
C GLN A 261 -13.64 26.20 6.27
N ALA A 262 -14.35 25.09 6.50
CA ALA A 262 -13.87 23.98 7.32
C ALA A 262 -12.58 23.37 6.75
N MET A 263 -12.50 23.19 5.43
CA MET A 263 -11.31 22.69 4.72
C MET A 263 -10.13 23.67 4.78
N GLN A 264 -10.39 24.98 4.69
CA GLN A 264 -9.36 26.02 4.83
C GLN A 264 -8.75 26.02 6.24
N HIS A 265 -9.58 25.98 7.28
CA HIS A 265 -9.13 25.92 8.67
C HIS A 265 -8.37 24.62 8.99
N ALA A 266 -8.76 23.50 8.38
CA ALA A 266 -8.07 22.23 8.49
C ALA A 266 -6.75 22.15 7.69
N GLN A 267 -6.34 23.23 7.02
CA GLN A 267 -5.15 23.31 6.15
C GLN A 267 -5.14 22.22 5.06
N ALA A 268 -6.30 21.95 4.47
CA ALA A 268 -6.42 21.02 3.36
C ALA A 268 -5.62 21.51 2.12
N PRO A 269 -5.19 20.60 1.24
CA PRO A 269 -4.54 20.96 -0.02
C PRO A 269 -5.36 21.97 -0.84
N GLN A 270 -4.69 22.97 -1.43
CA GLN A 270 -5.34 24.05 -2.19
C GLN A 270 -6.23 23.54 -3.32
N PHE A 271 -5.82 22.46 -3.99
CA PHE A 271 -6.63 21.81 -5.01
C PHE A 271 -7.98 21.32 -4.45
N LEU A 272 -7.98 20.66 -3.27
CA LEU A 272 -9.21 20.17 -2.64
C LEU A 272 -10.15 21.30 -2.24
N ILE A 273 -9.61 22.39 -1.70
CA ILE A 273 -10.40 23.57 -1.31
C ILE A 273 -11.14 24.12 -2.54
N ARG A 274 -10.45 24.27 -3.68
CA ARG A 274 -11.06 24.75 -4.94
C ARG A 274 -12.14 23.81 -5.45
N GLN A 275 -11.92 22.50 -5.38
CA GLN A 275 -12.93 21.51 -5.79
C GLN A 275 -14.14 21.52 -4.86
N CYS A 276 -13.93 21.66 -3.54
CA CYS A 276 -15.02 21.81 -2.58
C CYS A 276 -15.82 23.09 -2.82
N GLN A 277 -15.19 24.18 -3.25
CA GLN A 277 -15.89 25.43 -3.58
C GLN A 277 -16.85 25.26 -4.75
N LEU A 278 -16.40 24.59 -5.82
CA LEU A 278 -17.26 24.26 -6.96
C LEU A 278 -18.37 23.28 -6.55
N ALA A 279 -18.05 22.28 -5.71
CA ALA A 279 -19.03 21.29 -5.25
C ALA A 279 -20.08 21.87 -4.29
N GLU A 280 -19.73 22.82 -3.44
CA GLU A 280 -20.66 23.48 -2.50
C GLU A 280 -21.66 24.36 -3.28
N GLN A 281 -21.24 24.93 -4.42
CA GLN A 281 -22.12 25.68 -5.33
C GLN A 281 -23.00 24.78 -6.20
N THR A 282 -22.47 23.66 -6.69
CA THR A 282 -23.17 22.76 -7.63
C THR A 282 -23.92 21.61 -6.94
N GLY A 283 -23.71 21.41 -5.64
CA GLY A 283 -24.23 20.27 -4.89
C GLY A 283 -23.52 18.94 -5.17
N ASN A 284 -22.50 18.89 -6.04
CA ASN A 284 -21.85 17.64 -6.45
C ASN A 284 -20.55 17.34 -5.69
N LEU A 285 -20.70 17.06 -4.39
CA LEU A 285 -19.59 16.69 -3.51
C LEU A 285 -18.94 15.35 -3.88
N ALA A 286 -19.75 14.39 -4.33
CA ALA A 286 -19.26 13.08 -4.77
C ALA A 286 -18.22 13.22 -5.88
N HIS A 287 -18.50 14.04 -6.91
CA HIS A 287 -17.57 14.27 -8.01
C HIS A 287 -16.26 14.94 -7.57
N CYS A 288 -16.32 15.91 -6.66
CA CYS A 288 -15.13 16.57 -6.10
C CYS A 288 -14.19 15.56 -5.42
N PHE A 289 -14.71 14.71 -4.53
CA PHE A 289 -13.90 13.68 -3.87
C PHE A 289 -13.42 12.60 -4.84
N LEU A 290 -14.22 12.27 -5.86
CA LEU A 290 -13.80 11.34 -6.91
C LEU A 290 -12.62 11.92 -7.70
N LEU A 291 -12.66 13.20 -8.08
CA LEU A 291 -11.57 13.87 -8.77
C LEU A 291 -10.31 13.93 -7.89
N ALA A 292 -10.46 14.21 -6.59
CA ALA A 292 -9.35 14.15 -5.65
C ALA A 292 -8.72 12.77 -5.60
N SER A 293 -9.54 11.71 -5.56
CA SER A 293 -9.03 10.34 -5.59
C SER A 293 -8.19 10.06 -6.84
N LYS A 294 -8.65 10.48 -8.02
CA LYS A 294 -7.93 10.33 -9.30
C LYS A 294 -6.61 11.11 -9.35
N VAL A 295 -6.59 12.35 -8.82
CA VAL A 295 -5.35 13.15 -8.74
C VAL A 295 -4.32 12.47 -7.84
N TYR A 296 -4.73 11.99 -6.67
CA TYR A 296 -3.82 11.25 -5.78
C TYR A 296 -3.40 9.89 -6.35
N GLU A 297 -4.26 9.24 -7.14
CA GLU A 297 -3.89 8.01 -7.86
C GLU A 297 -2.82 8.28 -8.91
N MET A 298 -2.99 9.35 -9.71
CA MET A 298 -1.98 9.79 -10.67
C MET A 298 -0.65 10.05 -9.97
N HIS A 299 -0.65 10.80 -8.87
CA HIS A 299 0.55 11.03 -8.08
C HIS A 299 1.19 9.73 -7.56
N ALA A 300 0.37 8.78 -7.11
CA ALA A 300 0.85 7.49 -6.65
C ALA A 300 1.51 6.68 -7.78
N ARG A 301 0.90 6.65 -8.97
CA ARG A 301 1.45 5.99 -10.17
C ARG A 301 2.74 6.65 -10.64
N THR A 302 2.79 7.99 -10.69
CA THR A 302 4.01 8.72 -11.05
C THR A 302 5.13 8.46 -10.05
N ALA A 303 4.83 8.47 -8.74
CA ALA A 303 5.81 8.15 -7.71
C ALA A 303 6.32 6.71 -7.84
N GLN A 304 5.43 5.77 -8.14
CA GLN A 304 5.75 4.37 -8.40
C GLN A 304 6.65 4.21 -9.63
N GLN A 305 6.30 4.84 -10.76
CA GLN A 305 7.11 4.80 -11.99
C GLN A 305 8.50 5.41 -11.78
N ARG A 306 8.59 6.54 -11.06
CA ARG A 306 9.88 7.14 -10.69
C ARG A 306 10.73 6.17 -9.89
N LEU A 307 10.12 5.47 -8.93
CA LEU A 307 10.81 4.45 -8.13
C LEU A 307 11.33 3.33 -9.05
N GLN A 308 10.48 2.79 -9.92
CA GLN A 308 10.83 1.72 -10.87
C GLN A 308 11.93 2.12 -11.85
N ASN A 309 12.00 3.39 -12.25
CA ASN A 309 13.03 3.87 -13.17
C ASN A 309 14.36 4.17 -12.47
N ILE A 310 14.34 4.60 -11.21
CA ILE A 310 15.54 4.98 -10.46
C ILE A 310 16.23 3.76 -9.83
N LEU A 311 15.48 2.72 -9.42
CA LEU A 311 16.06 1.57 -8.72
C LEU A 311 17.08 0.76 -9.54
N PRO A 312 16.81 0.38 -10.80
CA PRO A 312 17.75 -0.40 -11.60
C PRO A 312 19.12 0.28 -11.81
N PRO A 313 19.22 1.53 -12.30
CA PRO A 313 20.52 2.17 -12.52
C PRO A 313 21.29 2.38 -11.22
N LEU A 314 20.58 2.62 -10.11
CA LEU A 314 21.21 2.71 -8.81
C LEU A 314 21.82 1.39 -8.36
N ALA A 315 21.08 0.28 -8.50
CA ALA A 315 21.57 -1.04 -8.13
C ALA A 315 22.81 -1.41 -8.95
N LEU A 316 22.80 -1.10 -10.25
CA LEU A 316 23.95 -1.27 -11.13
C LEU A 316 25.14 -0.44 -10.68
N SER A 317 24.93 0.84 -10.34
CA SER A 317 26.00 1.71 -9.83
C SER A 317 26.62 1.17 -8.53
N ILE A 318 25.81 0.68 -7.60
CA ILE A 318 26.30 0.05 -6.36
C ILE A 318 27.08 -1.22 -6.67
N SER A 319 26.59 -2.07 -7.58
CA SER A 319 27.28 -3.30 -7.96
C SER A 319 28.63 -3.03 -8.65
N ALA A 320 28.70 -2.02 -9.52
CA ALA A 320 29.93 -1.64 -10.20
C ALA A 320 30.97 -1.11 -9.21
N LEU A 321 30.55 -0.30 -8.24
CA LEU A 321 31.41 0.19 -7.16
C LEU A 321 31.93 -0.96 -6.30
N ALA A 322 31.05 -1.89 -5.90
CA ALA A 322 31.42 -3.04 -5.09
C ALA A 322 32.47 -3.91 -5.82
N LEU A 323 32.30 -4.12 -7.13
CA LEU A 323 33.25 -4.87 -7.93
C LEU A 323 34.60 -4.15 -8.08
N ALA A 324 34.60 -2.84 -8.33
CA ALA A 324 35.82 -2.04 -8.40
C ALA A 324 36.60 -2.08 -7.08
N MET A 325 35.88 -2.02 -5.95
CA MET A 325 36.49 -2.17 -4.63
C MET A 325 37.04 -3.58 -4.40
N ALA A 326 36.32 -4.62 -4.84
CA ALA A 326 36.80 -6.01 -4.80
C ALA A 326 38.11 -6.17 -5.56
N TYR A 327 38.16 -5.63 -6.78
CA TYR A 327 39.30 -5.70 -7.68
C TYR A 327 40.55 -5.05 -7.07
N GLN A 328 40.40 -3.86 -6.48
CA GLN A 328 41.52 -3.18 -5.82
C GLN A 328 42.07 -4.02 -4.66
N PHE A 329 41.19 -4.65 -3.88
CA PHE A 329 41.58 -5.47 -2.75
C PHE A 329 42.32 -6.75 -3.16
N THR A 330 41.96 -7.37 -4.29
CA THR A 330 42.61 -8.61 -4.73
C THR A 330 43.89 -8.39 -5.50
N LEU A 331 43.98 -7.37 -6.34
CA LEU A 331 45.16 -7.17 -7.19
C LEU A 331 46.33 -6.48 -6.51
N ALA A 332 46.07 -5.59 -5.55
CA ALA A 332 47.15 -4.96 -4.77
C ALA A 332 48.10 -5.99 -4.13
N PRO A 333 47.62 -7.03 -3.40
CA PRO A 333 48.51 -8.05 -2.84
C PRO A 333 49.15 -8.94 -3.92
N LEU A 334 48.39 -9.32 -4.96
CA LEU A 334 48.93 -10.13 -6.08
C LEU A 334 50.11 -9.44 -6.77
N TYR A 335 49.98 -8.14 -7.06
CA TYR A 335 51.04 -7.37 -7.69
C TYR A 335 52.27 -7.26 -6.78
N SER A 336 52.07 -7.01 -5.48
CA SER A 336 53.17 -6.95 -4.52
C SER A 336 53.94 -8.28 -4.38
N ASN A 337 53.24 -9.42 -4.50
CA ASN A 337 53.88 -10.74 -4.47
C ASN A 337 54.71 -11.01 -5.74
N LEU A 338 54.26 -10.52 -6.91
CA LEU A 338 54.99 -10.70 -8.17
C LEU A 338 56.21 -9.78 -8.27
N THR A 339 56.13 -8.54 -7.77
CA THR A 339 57.27 -7.62 -7.76
C THR A 339 58.25 -7.88 -6.62
N GLY A 340 57.84 -8.59 -5.57
CA GLY A 340 58.74 -9.07 -4.50
C GLY A 340 59.61 -10.28 -4.87
N LEU A 341 59.46 -10.82 -6.09
CA LEU A 341 60.25 -11.95 -6.63
C LEU A 341 61.42 -11.51 -7.54
N SER A 342 61.73 -10.21 -7.62
CA SER A 342 62.94 -9.68 -8.30
C SER A 342 64.03 -9.28 -7.32
#